data_AF-A0A148N5B0-F1
#
_entry.id   AF-A0A148N5B0-F1
#
_cell.length_a   1.000
_cell.length_b   1.000
_cell.length_c   1.000
_cell.angle_alpha   90.00
_cell.angle_beta   90.00
_cell.angle_gamma   90.00
#
_symmetry.space_group_name_H-M   'P 1'
#
loop_
_entity.id
_entity.type
_entity.pdbx_description
1 polymer ?
#
loop_
_entity_poly.entity_id
_entity_poly.type
_entity_poly.pdbx_seq_one_letter_code
_entity_poly.pdbx_strand_id
1 'polypeptide(L)'
;MRFKIIVGLLTILVLALQFRLWFGNGGFTEYQDLKRRQQKLEGQIARKIERNDALYAEVRDLKSGLAAIEERARRDLGMIKEGESFFMVVKKP
;
A
#
# COMPACT_ATOMS: atom_id res chain seq x y z
N MET A 1 -45.57 -6.50 48.02
CA MET A 1 -44.90 -5.20 47.69
C MET A 1 -43.41 -5.35 47.35
N ARG A 2 -42.62 -6.11 48.12
CA ARG A 2 -41.17 -6.33 47.90
C ARG A 2 -40.77 -6.87 46.51
N PHE A 3 -41.56 -7.79 45.96
CA PHE A 3 -41.30 -8.39 44.64
C PHE A 3 -41.31 -7.37 43.49
N LYS A 4 -42.23 -6.37 43.53
CA LYS A 4 -42.32 -5.33 42.50
C LYS A 4 -41.08 -4.43 42.46
N ILE A 5 -40.45 -4.20 43.61
CA ILE A 5 -39.22 -3.41 43.73
C ILE A 5 -38.04 -4.16 43.10
N ILE A 6 -37.92 -5.46 43.37
CA ILE A 6 -36.86 -6.31 42.80
C ILE A 6 -36.98 -6.35 41.27
N VAL A 7 -38.19 -6.54 40.75
CA VAL A 7 -38.45 -6.56 39.30
C VAL A 7 -38.13 -5.20 38.68
N GLY A 8 -38.49 -4.08 39.31
CA GLY A 8 -38.15 -2.75 38.83
C GLY A 8 -36.63 -2.51 38.77
N LEU A 9 -35.91 -2.92 39.81
CA LEU A 9 -34.46 -2.81 39.87
C LEU A 9 -33.76 -3.64 38.79
N LEU A 10 -34.22 -4.88 38.59
CA LEU A 10 -33.73 -5.77 37.53
C LEU A 10 -33.99 -5.19 36.13
N THR A 11 -35.16 -4.57 35.93
CA THR A 11 -35.50 -3.94 34.65
C THR A 11 -34.59 -2.76 34.36
N ILE A 12 -34.33 -1.90 35.36
CA ILE A 12 -33.41 -0.77 35.23
C ILE A 12 -31.98 -1.26 34.94
N LEU A 13 -31.54 -2.32 35.62
CA LEU A 13 -30.21 -2.91 35.39
C LEU A 13 -30.06 -3.44 33.96
N VAL A 14 -31.07 -4.14 33.45
CA VAL A 14 -31.06 -4.66 32.07
C VAL A 14 -31.06 -3.50 31.07
N LEU A 15 -31.90 -2.48 31.27
CA LEU A 15 -31.93 -1.30 30.39
C LEU A 15 -30.59 -0.56 30.37
N ALA A 16 -29.95 -0.40 31.53
CA ALA A 16 -28.63 0.21 31.63
C ALA A 16 -27.56 -0.61 30.89
N LEU A 17 -27.63 -1.95 30.97
CA LEU A 17 -26.71 -2.83 30.25
C LEU A 17 -26.93 -2.77 28.74
N GLN A 18 -28.19 -2.77 28.28
CA GLN A 18 -28.52 -2.61 26.87
C GLN A 18 -28.03 -1.26 26.33
N PHE A 19 -28.24 -0.18 27.09
CA PHE A 19 -27.75 1.14 26.73
C PHE A 19 -26.22 1.18 26.67
N ARG A 20 -25.53 0.56 27.64
CA ARG A 20 -24.07 0.42 27.63
C ARG A 20 -23.57 -0.43 26.47
N LEU A 21 -24.31 -1.43 26.00
CA LEU A 21 -23.91 -2.24 24.84
C LEU A 21 -24.05 -1.47 23.53
N TRP A 22 -25.04 -0.59 23.43
CA TRP A 22 -25.27 0.23 22.23
C TRP A 22 -24.35 1.45 22.18
N PHE A 23 -24.06 2.07 23.33
CA PHE A 23 -23.29 3.32 23.43
C PHE A 23 -21.91 3.20 24.11
N GLY A 24 -21.55 2.03 24.62
CA GLY A 24 -20.27 1.81 25.31
C GLY A 24 -19.10 1.58 24.35
N ASN A 25 -17.88 1.73 24.90
CA ASN A 25 -16.55 1.69 24.27
C ASN A 25 -16.15 0.35 23.58
N GLY A 26 -17.06 -0.24 22.82
CA GLY A 26 -16.90 -1.49 22.07
C GLY A 26 -18.12 -1.88 21.24
N GLY A 27 -19.18 -1.05 21.23
CA GLY A 27 -20.38 -1.24 20.42
C GLY A 27 -20.27 -0.68 19.00
N PHE A 28 -21.36 -0.79 18.23
CA PHE A 28 -21.54 -0.48 16.79
C PHE A 28 -20.78 0.73 16.20
N THR A 29 -20.45 1.73 17.02
CA THR A 29 -19.61 2.89 16.65
C THR A 29 -18.17 2.51 16.33
N GLU A 30 -17.52 1.64 17.11
CA GLU A 30 -16.12 1.23 16.88
C GLU A 30 -16.00 0.32 15.65
N TYR A 31 -16.97 -0.57 15.43
CA TYR A 31 -17.06 -1.36 14.21
C TYR A 31 -17.25 -0.48 12.96
N GLN A 32 -18.07 0.57 13.05
CA GLN A 32 -18.24 1.52 11.95
C GLN A 32 -16.96 2.34 11.69
N ASP A 33 -16.27 2.78 12.72
CA ASP A 33 -15.02 3.53 12.56
C ASP A 33 -13.90 2.65 11.99
N LEU A 34 -13.81 1.38 12.41
CA LEU A 34 -12.86 0.43 11.87
C LEU A 34 -13.15 0.13 10.39
N LYS A 35 -14.43 -0.06 10.03
CA LYS A 35 -14.87 -0.27 8.64
C LYS A 35 -14.61 0.96 7.76
N ARG A 36 -14.84 2.17 8.28
CA ARG A 36 -14.53 3.43 7.59
C ARG A 36 -13.03 3.62 7.39
N ARG A 37 -12.19 3.21 8.35
CA ARG A 37 -10.72 3.23 8.20
C ARG A 37 -10.28 2.26 7.11
N GLN A 38 -10.79 1.03 7.09
CA GLN A 38 -10.45 0.03 6.07
C GLN A 38 -10.73 0.53 4.65
N GLN A 39 -11.90 1.11 4.40
CA GLN A 39 -12.25 1.70 3.09
C GLN A 39 -11.35 2.87 2.68
N LYS A 40 -10.92 3.70 3.63
CA LYS A 40 -9.97 4.80 3.34
C LYS A 40 -8.58 4.28 2.98
N LEU A 41 -8.11 3.21 3.62
CA LEU A 41 -6.80 2.62 3.32
C LEU A 41 -6.78 1.97 1.92
N GLU A 42 -7.82 1.23 1.54
CA GLU A 42 -7.90 0.60 0.21
C GLU A 42 -7.81 1.63 -0.93
N GLY A 43 -8.52 2.76 -0.81
CA GLY A 43 -8.45 3.84 -1.81
C GLY A 43 -7.11 4.57 -1.88
N GLN A 44 -6.27 4.48 -0.85
CA GLN A 44 -4.90 5.01 -0.89
C GLN A 44 -3.91 4.02 -1.51
N ILE A 45 -4.11 2.73 -1.27
CA ILE A 45 -3.29 1.67 -1.84
C ILE A 45 -3.45 1.65 -3.36
N ALA A 46 -4.68 1.69 -3.88
CA ALA A 46 -4.94 1.70 -5.32
C ALA A 46 -4.21 2.85 -6.04
N ARG A 47 -4.28 4.08 -5.48
CA ARG A 47 -3.59 5.25 -6.05
C ARG A 47 -2.07 5.17 -5.97
N LYS A 48 -1.52 4.49 -4.96
CA LYS A 48 -0.08 4.28 -4.83
C LYS A 48 0.41 3.26 -5.85
N ILE A 49 -0.34 2.18 -6.10
CA ILE A 49 0.00 1.16 -7.10
C ILE A 49 0.04 1.77 -8.50
N GLU A 50 -1.00 2.51 -8.90
CA GLU A 50 -1.06 3.14 -10.22
C GLU A 50 0.13 4.07 -10.51
N ARG A 51 0.49 4.91 -9.52
CA ARG A 51 1.69 5.77 -9.64
C ARG A 51 2.98 4.98 -9.67
N ASN A 52 3.06 3.91 -8.91
CA ASN A 52 4.25 3.07 -8.86
C ASN A 52 4.46 2.36 -10.20
N ASP A 53 3.40 1.83 -10.81
CA ASP A 53 3.45 1.19 -12.13
C ASP A 53 3.85 2.19 -13.22
N ALA A 54 3.31 3.42 -13.19
CA ALA A 54 3.71 4.48 -14.11
C ALA A 54 5.20 4.84 -13.98
N LEU A 55 5.69 5.02 -12.75
CA LEU A 55 7.10 5.31 -12.49
C LEU A 55 8.01 4.14 -12.89
N TYR A 56 7.59 2.90 -12.69
CA TYR A 56 8.35 1.73 -13.13
C TYR A 56 8.44 1.63 -14.65
N ALA A 57 7.38 1.99 -15.36
CA ALA A 57 7.40 2.08 -16.81
C ALA A 57 8.38 3.17 -17.29
N GLU A 58 8.35 4.35 -16.67
CA GLU A 58 9.24 5.46 -17.00
C GLU A 58 10.71 5.12 -16.73
N VAL A 59 11.03 4.51 -15.57
CA VAL A 59 12.39 4.04 -15.26
C VAL A 59 12.87 2.99 -16.26
N ARG A 60 11.98 2.10 -16.71
CA ARG A 60 12.31 1.07 -17.70
C ARG A 60 12.61 1.69 -19.06
N ASP A 61 11.79 2.64 -19.50
CA ASP A 61 11.98 3.35 -20.75
C ASP A 61 13.30 4.13 -20.75
N LEU A 62 13.57 4.91 -19.71
CA LEU A 62 14.83 5.63 -19.50
C LEU A 62 16.05 4.70 -19.53
N LYS A 63 16.00 3.56 -18.83
CA LYS A 63 17.10 2.57 -18.86
C LYS A 63 17.30 1.98 -20.25
N SER A 64 16.22 1.71 -20.98
CA SER A 64 16.30 1.16 -22.34
C SER A 64 16.90 2.16 -23.33
N GLY A 65 16.52 3.45 -23.23
CA GLY A 65 17.08 4.52 -24.03
C GLY A 65 18.56 4.75 -23.74
N LEU A 66 18.96 4.74 -22.47
CA LEU A 66 20.38 4.85 -22.08
C LEU A 66 21.21 3.66 -22.58
N ALA A 67 20.68 2.43 -22.50
CA ALA A 67 21.37 1.26 -23.02
C ALA A 67 21.55 1.32 -24.55
N ALA A 68 20.54 1.80 -25.29
CA ALA A 68 20.64 2.00 -26.73
C ALA A 68 21.70 3.06 -27.11
N ILE A 69 21.81 4.14 -26.32
CA ILE A 69 22.84 5.16 -26.52
C ILE A 69 24.23 4.61 -26.19
N GLU A 70 24.37 3.86 -25.10
CA GLU A 70 25.64 3.24 -24.69
C GLU A 70 26.15 2.25 -25.75
N GLU A 71 25.25 1.43 -26.32
CA GLU A 71 25.61 0.49 -27.37
C GLU A 71 26.07 1.20 -28.65
N ARG A 72 25.43 2.32 -29.01
CA ARG A 72 25.88 3.16 -30.13
C ARG A 72 27.24 3.79 -29.86
N ALA A 73 27.47 4.33 -28.67
CA ALA A 73 28.76 4.92 -28.30
C ALA A 73 29.90 3.88 -28.33
N ARG A 74 29.63 2.64 -27.90
CA ARG A 74 30.58 1.53 -27.98
C ARG A 74 30.87 1.09 -29.41
N ARG A 75 29.84 0.97 -30.27
CA ARG A 75 30.00 0.51 -31.67
C ARG A 75 30.58 1.57 -32.60
N ASP A 76 30.08 2.80 -32.54
CA ASP A 76 30.39 3.84 -33.53
C ASP A 76 31.60 4.69 -33.12
N LEU A 77 31.77 4.94 -31.81
CA LEU A 77 32.81 5.84 -31.28
C LEU A 77 33.93 5.09 -30.55
N GLY A 78 33.82 3.77 -30.38
CA GLY A 78 34.79 2.98 -29.62
C GLY A 78 34.94 3.43 -28.17
N MET A 79 33.91 4.10 -27.61
CA MET A 79 33.96 4.62 -26.24
C MET A 79 33.90 3.48 -25.23
N ILE A 80 34.75 3.57 -24.20
CA ILE A 80 34.87 2.62 -23.09
C ILE A 80 34.75 3.38 -21.77
N LYS A 81 34.09 2.81 -20.76
CA LYS A 81 34.01 3.43 -19.43
C LYS A 81 35.36 3.40 -18.71
N GLU A 82 35.60 4.38 -17.83
CA GLU A 82 36.78 4.36 -16.95
C GLU A 82 36.79 3.08 -16.10
N GLY A 83 37.87 2.31 -16.20
CA GLY A 83 38.05 1.03 -15.49
C GLY A 83 37.53 -0.21 -16.23
N GLU A 84 37.00 -0.10 -17.45
CA GLU A 84 36.50 -1.23 -18.25
C GLU A 84 37.62 -1.80 -19.15
N SER A 85 37.87 -3.11 -19.12
CA SER A 85 38.82 -3.79 -20.02
C SER A 85 38.10 -4.30 -21.27
N PHE A 86 38.37 -3.70 -22.43
CA PHE A 86 37.75 -4.06 -23.71
C PHE A 86 38.56 -5.17 -24.42
N PHE A 87 37.93 -6.33 -24.62
CA PHE A 87 38.52 -7.45 -25.36
C PHE A 87 37.90 -7.53 -26.77
N MET A 88 38.68 -7.15 -27.80
CA MET A 88 38.28 -7.34 -29.19
C MET A 88 38.86 -8.66 -29.72
N VAL A 89 38.00 -9.65 -29.97
CA VAL A 89 38.43 -10.93 -30.53
C VAL A 89 38.65 -10.77 -32.03
N VAL A 90 39.90 -10.52 -32.45
CA VAL A 90 40.27 -10.50 -33.86
C VAL A 90 40.46 -11.95 -34.31
N LYS A 91 39.59 -12.42 -35.22
CA LYS A 91 39.73 -13.77 -35.78
C LYS A 91 41.01 -13.81 -36.63
N LYS A 92 41.93 -14.72 -36.31
CA LYS A 92 43.15 -14.96 -37.10
C LYS A 92 42.75 -15.35 -38.54
N PRO A 93 43.48 -14.86 -39.57
CA PRO A 93 43.20 -15.15 -40.97
C PRO A 93 43.19 -16.65 -41.27
#